data_AF-A0A7Y3KBV6-F1
#
_entry.id   AF-A0A7Y3KBV6-F1
#
_cell.length_a   1.000
_cell.length_b   1.000
_cell.length_c   1.000
_cell.angle_alpha   90.00
_cell.angle_beta   90.00
_cell.angle_gamma   90.00
#
_symmetry.space_group_name_H-M   'P 1'
#
loop_
_entity.id
_entity.type
_entity.pdbx_description
1 polymer ?
#
loop_
_entity_poly.entity_id
_entity_poly.type
_entity_poly.pdbx_seq_one_letter_code
_entity_poly.pdbx_strand_id
1 'polypeptide(L)'
;NNYGTGFTPYFMPLALWVGALIQFFILNMRDNRFVTLGVNRFTMTIGKWGTFAVLGALQAIIASFSLIAFLHLHPVNVIGFYLFNILLSWCFVSILYLLVQVLGMAGRFFGLVLLMLQLTSDAGTFPLVLVPNFFRAINPYLPMTYGAAALRQLVSGSASISLSFSIWMIVAFTVGALGLSILTNVHWLRAVDLQPSEATA
;
A
#
# COMPACT_ATOMS: atom_id res chain seq x y z
N ASN A 1 -6.08 30.92 2.60
CA ASN A 1 -6.25 30.19 1.33
C ASN A 1 -4.97 29.42 1.03
N ASN A 2 -4.86 28.19 1.56
CA ASN A 2 -3.64 27.39 1.44
C ASN A 2 -3.69 26.56 0.15
N TYR A 3 -2.67 26.69 -0.70
CA TYR A 3 -2.51 25.82 -1.87
C TYR A 3 -2.28 24.35 -1.46
N GLY A 4 -1.67 24.12 -0.29
CA GLY A 4 -1.39 22.77 0.23
C GLY A 4 -2.64 21.89 0.45
N THR A 5 -3.78 22.47 0.85
CA THR A 5 -5.02 21.70 1.10
C THR A 5 -5.58 21.05 -0.16
N GLY A 6 -5.48 21.71 -1.31
CA GLY A 6 -5.98 21.18 -2.60
C GLY A 6 -5.11 20.05 -3.15
N PHE A 7 -3.81 20.08 -2.86
CA PHE A 7 -2.83 19.14 -3.42
C PHE A 7 -2.53 17.93 -2.50
N THR A 8 -2.72 18.06 -1.19
CA THR A 8 -2.48 16.98 -0.21
C THR A 8 -3.11 15.63 -0.59
N PRO A 9 -4.38 15.56 -1.02
CA PRO A 9 -5.02 14.27 -1.32
C PRO A 9 -4.37 13.50 -2.48
N TYR A 10 -3.54 14.16 -3.29
CA TYR A 10 -2.84 13.55 -4.42
C TYR A 10 -1.41 13.17 -4.06
N PHE A 11 -0.66 14.09 -3.44
CA PHE A 11 0.74 13.85 -3.11
C PHE A 11 0.93 12.93 -1.91
N MET A 12 -0.03 12.89 -0.97
CA MET A 12 0.09 12.05 0.21
C MET A 12 0.04 10.55 -0.13
N PRO A 13 -0.97 10.02 -0.87
CA PRO A 13 -0.94 8.62 -1.30
C PRO A 13 0.30 8.28 -2.15
N LEU A 14 0.73 9.20 -3.03
CA LEU A 14 1.93 9.03 -3.83
C LEU A 14 3.17 8.85 -2.95
N ALA A 15 3.38 9.74 -1.97
CA ALA A 15 4.50 9.68 -1.05
C ALA A 15 4.52 8.38 -0.25
N LEU A 16 3.36 7.94 0.24
CA LEU A 16 3.23 6.68 0.99
C LEU A 16 3.54 5.45 0.12
N TRP A 17 3.10 5.44 -1.14
CA TRP A 17 3.40 4.34 -2.06
C TRP A 17 4.90 4.28 -2.38
N VAL A 18 5.51 5.43 -2.69
CA VAL A 18 6.94 5.53 -2.99
C VAL A 18 7.77 5.14 -1.78
N GLY A 19 7.44 5.62 -0.58
CA GLY A 19 8.13 5.23 0.64
C GLY A 19 8.00 3.73 0.94
N ALA A 20 6.81 3.15 0.72
CA ALA A 20 6.62 1.70 0.81
C ALA A 20 7.47 0.93 -0.22
N LEU A 21 7.54 1.39 -1.48
CA LEU A 21 8.41 0.79 -2.51
C LEU A 21 9.87 0.82 -2.09
N ILE A 22 10.37 1.97 -1.64
CA ILE A 22 11.76 2.12 -1.17
C ILE A 22 12.05 1.14 -0.03
N GLN A 23 11.10 0.93 0.88
CA GLN A 23 11.22 -0.05 1.95
C GLN A 23 11.46 -1.48 1.41
N PHE A 24 10.79 -1.88 0.32
CA PHE A 24 11.00 -3.17 -0.34
C PHE A 24 12.31 -3.27 -1.12
N PHE A 25 12.95 -2.14 -1.46
CA PHE A 25 14.30 -2.12 -2.02
C PHE A 25 15.38 -2.22 -0.94
N ILE A 26 15.19 -1.53 0.18
CA ILE A 26 16.15 -1.50 1.30
C ILE A 26 16.11 -2.82 2.08
N LEU A 27 14.92 -3.32 2.39
CA LEU A 27 14.76 -4.54 3.16
C LEU A 27 14.74 -5.76 2.26
N ASN A 28 15.64 -6.71 2.54
CA ASN A 28 15.66 -8.00 1.88
C ASN A 28 14.53 -8.87 2.42
N MET A 29 13.50 -9.04 1.59
CA MET A 29 12.34 -9.91 1.90
C MET A 29 12.70 -11.40 1.93
N ARG A 30 13.85 -11.76 1.36
CA ARG A 30 14.31 -13.12 1.07
C ARG A 30 15.22 -13.70 2.15
N ASP A 31 14.96 -13.36 3.42
CA ASP A 31 15.65 -14.02 4.53
C ASP A 31 14.92 -15.33 4.90
N ASN A 32 15.63 -16.45 4.73
CA ASN A 32 15.11 -17.83 4.85
C ASN A 32 15.08 -18.35 6.30
N ARG A 33 15.51 -17.55 7.29
CA ARG A 33 15.65 -17.98 8.70
C ARG A 33 14.38 -18.55 9.35
N PHE A 34 13.19 -18.22 8.83
CA PHE A 34 11.92 -18.69 9.41
C PHE A 34 11.45 -20.05 8.87
N VAL A 35 11.97 -20.49 7.71
CA VAL A 35 11.61 -21.79 7.13
C VAL A 35 12.18 -22.93 7.98
N THR A 36 13.37 -22.72 8.56
CA THR A 36 14.08 -23.70 9.40
C THR A 36 13.47 -23.91 10.80
N LEU A 37 12.50 -23.10 11.21
CA LEU A 37 11.91 -23.12 12.57
C LEU A 37 10.54 -23.81 12.65
N GLY A 38 9.99 -24.34 11.55
CA GLY A 38 8.71 -25.05 11.56
C GLY A 38 7.49 -24.19 11.94
N VAL A 39 7.60 -22.86 11.84
CA VAL A 39 6.56 -21.92 12.28
C VAL A 39 5.35 -21.94 11.35
N ASN A 40 4.14 -21.80 11.91
CA ASN A 40 2.90 -21.73 11.13
C ASN A 40 2.95 -20.60 10.06
N ARG A 41 2.40 -20.90 8.89
CA ARG A 41 2.41 -20.09 7.65
C ARG A 41 1.82 -18.68 7.87
N PHE A 42 0.76 -18.63 8.68
CA PHE A 42 0.12 -17.38 9.07
C PHE A 42 1.08 -16.51 9.88
N THR A 43 1.70 -17.07 10.91
CA THR A 43 2.65 -16.38 11.79
C THR A 43 3.89 -15.92 11.03
N MET A 44 4.41 -16.73 10.09
CA MET A 44 5.55 -16.33 9.26
C MET A 44 5.20 -15.14 8.35
N THR A 45 4.04 -15.19 7.68
CA THR A 45 3.62 -14.12 6.75
C THR A 45 3.31 -12.83 7.50
N ILE A 46 2.51 -12.91 8.56
CA ILE A 46 2.13 -11.75 9.38
C ILE A 46 3.32 -11.19 10.15
N GLY A 47 4.24 -12.03 10.63
CA GLY A 47 5.46 -11.58 11.30
C GLY A 47 6.36 -10.77 10.37
N LYS A 48 6.61 -11.28 9.16
CA LYS A 48 7.39 -10.55 8.13
C LYS A 48 6.68 -9.27 7.70
N TRP A 49 5.41 -9.37 7.33
CA TRP A 49 4.61 -8.19 6.95
C TRP A 49 4.57 -7.16 8.08
N GLY A 50 4.51 -7.58 9.34
CA GLY A 50 4.49 -6.72 10.52
C GLY A 50 5.69 -5.79 10.61
N THR A 51 6.91 -6.26 10.27
CA THR A 51 8.09 -5.38 10.17
C THR A 51 7.87 -4.28 9.14
N PHE A 52 7.31 -4.64 7.98
CA PHE A 52 7.03 -3.65 6.94
C PHE A 52 5.88 -2.71 7.34
N ALA A 53 4.88 -3.21 8.04
CA ALA A 53 3.72 -2.44 8.49
C ALA A 53 4.08 -1.41 9.58
N VAL A 54 5.00 -1.75 10.49
CA VAL A 54 5.51 -0.81 11.51
C VAL A 54 6.26 0.35 10.86
N LEU A 55 7.17 0.04 9.93
CA LEU A 55 7.88 1.09 9.17
C LEU A 55 6.91 1.91 8.30
N GLY A 56 5.91 1.25 7.71
CA GLY A 56 4.78 1.86 7.02
C GLY A 56 4.01 2.87 7.88
N ALA A 57 3.66 2.49 9.10
CA ALA A 57 2.98 3.37 10.03
C ALA A 57 3.85 4.56 10.43
N LEU A 58 5.14 4.33 10.70
CA LEU A 58 6.09 5.40 11.04
C LEU A 58 6.24 6.40 9.90
N GLN A 59 6.45 5.95 8.66
CA GLN A 59 6.52 6.87 7.52
C GLN A 59 5.22 7.65 7.33
N ALA A 60 4.06 7.04 7.57
CA ALA A 60 2.77 7.70 7.42
C ALA A 60 2.56 8.79 8.47
N ILE A 61 2.97 8.53 9.71
CA ILE A 61 2.95 9.52 10.79
C ILE A 61 3.89 10.67 10.47
N ILE A 62 5.14 10.37 10.07
CA ILE A 62 6.14 11.39 9.73
C ILE A 62 5.64 12.25 8.56
N ALA A 63 5.16 11.65 7.47
CA ALA A 63 4.64 12.38 6.32
C ALA A 63 3.40 13.22 6.67
N SER A 64 2.48 12.69 7.49
CA SER A 64 1.31 13.43 7.98
C SER A 64 1.72 14.63 8.83
N PHE A 65 2.68 14.43 9.74
CA PHE A 65 3.24 15.48 10.57
C PHE A 65 3.92 16.55 9.72
N SER A 66 4.71 16.17 8.72
CA SER A 66 5.39 17.11 7.83
C SER A 66 4.40 18.00 7.09
N LEU A 67 3.26 17.47 6.64
CA LEU A 67 2.23 18.27 5.96
C LEU A 67 1.56 19.28 6.90
N ILE A 68 1.27 18.89 8.16
CA ILE A 68 0.65 19.79 9.13
C ILE A 68 1.66 20.85 9.59
N ALA A 69 2.89 20.45 9.93
CA ALA A 69 3.90 21.34 10.51
C ALA A 69 4.54 22.28 9.48
N PHE A 70 4.94 21.79 8.30
CA PHE A 70 5.68 22.59 7.32
C PHE A 70 4.77 23.24 6.28
N LEU A 71 3.69 22.55 5.88
CA LEU A 71 2.76 23.04 4.86
C LEU A 71 1.53 23.75 5.46
N HIS A 72 1.50 23.91 6.79
CA HIS A 72 0.41 24.53 7.56
C HIS A 72 -0.97 23.99 7.16
N LEU A 73 -1.03 22.66 6.94
CA LEU A 73 -2.26 21.99 6.59
C LEU A 73 -3.19 21.95 7.82
N HIS A 74 -4.45 22.34 7.63
CA HIS A 74 -5.49 22.25 8.65
C HIS A 74 -6.57 21.25 8.19
N PRO A 75 -6.39 19.94 8.42
CA PRO A 75 -7.44 18.95 8.16
C PRO A 75 -8.66 19.21 9.03
N VAL A 76 -9.85 18.91 8.50
CA VAL A 76 -11.11 18.98 9.26
C VAL A 76 -11.08 18.02 10.46
N ASN A 77 -10.49 16.83 10.26
CA ASN A 77 -10.28 15.86 11.32
C ASN A 77 -8.82 15.40 11.34
N VAL A 78 -8.03 15.97 12.25
CA VAL A 78 -6.60 15.68 12.38
C VAL A 78 -6.35 14.21 12.75
N ILE A 79 -7.07 13.69 13.75
CA ILE A 79 -6.90 12.29 14.20
C ILE A 79 -7.27 11.32 13.07
N GLY A 80 -8.40 11.57 12.40
CA GLY A 80 -8.85 10.79 11.25
C GLY A 80 -7.84 10.82 10.09
N PHE A 81 -7.19 11.95 9.85
CA PHE A 81 -6.13 12.08 8.84
C PHE A 81 -4.93 11.17 9.14
N TYR A 82 -4.40 11.18 10.36
CA TYR A 82 -3.30 10.29 10.76
C TYR A 82 -3.69 8.81 10.64
N LEU A 83 -4.83 8.42 11.21
CA LEU A 83 -5.28 7.03 11.21
C LEU A 83 -5.52 6.53 9.78
N PHE A 84 -6.12 7.35 8.93
CA PHE A 84 -6.35 6.99 7.54
C PHE A 84 -5.04 6.84 6.75
N ASN A 85 -4.06 7.73 6.96
CA ASN A 85 -2.76 7.61 6.29
C ASN A 85 -2.00 6.35 6.71
N ILE A 86 -2.10 5.95 7.99
CA ILE A 86 -1.52 4.68 8.47
C ILE A 86 -2.20 3.50 7.76
N LEU A 87 -3.54 3.50 7.72
CA LEU A 87 -4.31 2.46 7.06
C LEU A 87 -3.99 2.37 5.56
N LEU A 88 -3.86 3.52 4.89
CA LEU A 88 -3.50 3.62 3.48
C LEU A 88 -2.08 3.09 3.24
N SER A 89 -1.13 3.42 4.11
CA SER A 89 0.23 2.88 4.03
C SER A 89 0.24 1.35 4.19
N TRP A 90 -0.52 0.80 5.13
CA TRP A 90 -0.65 -0.65 5.29
C TRP A 90 -1.24 -1.32 4.05
N CYS A 91 -2.22 -0.70 3.39
CA CYS A 91 -2.77 -1.20 2.14
C CYS A 91 -1.68 -1.31 1.05
N PHE A 92 -0.90 -0.25 0.87
CA PHE A 92 0.18 -0.22 -0.12
C PHE A 92 1.29 -1.20 0.22
N VAL A 93 1.68 -1.28 1.49
CA VAL A 93 2.65 -2.27 1.98
C VAL A 93 2.14 -3.69 1.70
N SER A 94 0.88 -4.00 1.96
CA SER A 94 0.31 -5.34 1.70
C SER A 94 0.30 -5.71 0.22
N ILE A 95 -0.04 -4.76 -0.67
CA ILE A 95 -0.03 -5.01 -2.11
C ILE A 95 1.40 -5.23 -2.60
N LEU A 96 2.34 -4.36 -2.22
CA LEU A 96 3.74 -4.52 -2.61
C LEU A 96 4.36 -5.78 -2.01
N TYR A 97 4.00 -6.13 -0.77
CA TYR A 97 4.41 -7.37 -0.11
C TYR A 97 3.99 -8.58 -0.96
N LEU A 98 2.72 -8.65 -1.35
CA LEU A 98 2.20 -9.71 -2.23
C LEU A 98 3.02 -9.79 -3.54
N LEU A 99 3.18 -8.65 -4.22
CA LEU A 99 3.88 -8.61 -5.51
C LEU A 99 5.33 -9.10 -5.39
N VAL A 100 6.07 -8.62 -4.39
CA VAL A 100 7.46 -8.99 -4.16
C VAL A 100 7.58 -10.44 -3.66
N GLN A 101 6.60 -10.93 -2.91
CA GLN A 101 6.56 -12.32 -2.47
C GLN A 101 6.41 -13.28 -3.66
N VAL A 102 5.48 -12.98 -4.57
CA VAL A 102 5.17 -13.86 -5.71
C VAL A 102 6.22 -13.76 -6.82
N LEU A 103 6.71 -12.55 -7.10
CA LEU A 103 7.53 -12.26 -8.30
C LEU A 103 8.98 -11.88 -7.98
N GLY A 104 9.35 -11.76 -6.70
CA GLY A 104 10.70 -11.36 -6.28
C GLY A 104 11.09 -9.98 -6.82
N MET A 105 12.23 -9.89 -7.52
CA MET A 105 12.72 -8.62 -8.11
C MET A 105 11.75 -8.05 -9.14
N ALA A 106 11.08 -8.89 -9.94
CA ALA A 106 10.08 -8.42 -10.90
C ALA A 106 8.87 -7.79 -10.19
N GLY A 107 8.52 -8.26 -8.99
CA GLY A 107 7.44 -7.68 -8.19
C GLY A 107 7.69 -6.21 -7.82
N ARG A 108 8.95 -5.84 -7.55
CA ARG A 108 9.35 -4.45 -7.29
C ARG A 108 9.13 -3.57 -8.53
N PHE A 109 9.49 -4.10 -9.72
CA PHE A 109 9.25 -3.42 -10.99
C PHE A 109 7.75 -3.25 -11.26
N PHE A 110 6.94 -4.29 -11.08
CA PHE A 110 5.49 -4.18 -11.22
C PHE A 110 4.87 -3.22 -10.20
N GLY A 111 5.44 -3.09 -9.00
CA GLY A 111 5.03 -2.08 -8.03
C GLY A 111 5.23 -0.64 -8.51
N LEU A 112 6.28 -0.38 -9.31
CA LEU A 112 6.49 0.91 -10.00
C LEU A 112 5.50 1.11 -11.16
N VAL A 113 5.25 0.08 -11.96
CA VAL A 113 4.26 0.13 -13.05
C VAL A 113 2.86 0.42 -12.49
N LEU A 114 2.48 -0.24 -11.40
CA LEU A 114 1.21 -0.06 -10.72
C LEU A 114 1.10 1.35 -10.11
N LEU A 115 2.19 1.91 -9.59
CA LEU A 115 2.24 3.33 -9.20
C LEU A 115 1.92 4.26 -10.37
N MET A 116 2.57 4.06 -11.51
CA MET A 116 2.36 4.90 -12.71
C MET A 116 0.94 4.77 -13.24
N LEU A 117 0.38 3.55 -13.23
CA LEU A 117 -1.00 3.27 -13.62
C LEU A 117 -2.01 3.98 -12.70
N GLN A 118 -1.75 3.98 -11.39
CA GLN A 118 -2.59 4.68 -10.42
C GLN A 118 -2.57 6.18 -10.63
N LEU A 119 -1.38 6.76 -10.80
CA LEU A 119 -1.23 8.20 -11.04
C LEU A 119 -1.94 8.68 -12.31
N THR A 120 -1.83 7.92 -13.39
CA THR A 120 -2.50 8.24 -14.66
C THR A 120 -4.01 8.02 -14.60
N SER A 121 -4.48 7.07 -13.79
CA SER A 121 -5.90 6.75 -13.66
C SER A 121 -6.64 7.65 -12.66
N ASP A 122 -6.00 8.13 -11.60
CA ASP A 122 -6.63 8.93 -10.53
C ASP A 122 -6.96 10.38 -10.94
N ALA A 123 -6.60 10.75 -12.18
CA ALA A 123 -6.93 12.00 -12.89
C ALA A 123 -6.59 13.32 -12.17
N GLY A 124 -6.09 13.29 -10.93
CA GLY A 124 -5.71 14.49 -10.20
C GLY A 124 -6.84 15.51 -10.14
N THR A 125 -6.54 16.71 -10.63
CA THR A 125 -7.46 17.85 -10.77
C THR A 125 -8.34 17.80 -12.03
N PHE A 126 -8.17 16.81 -12.90
CA PHE A 126 -8.94 16.66 -14.12
C PHE A 126 -10.16 15.76 -13.91
N PRO A 127 -11.32 16.08 -14.51
CA PRO A 127 -12.49 15.22 -14.49
C PRO A 127 -12.17 13.83 -15.07
N LEU A 128 -12.62 12.76 -14.40
CA LEU A 128 -12.51 11.37 -14.90
C LEU A 128 -13.12 11.20 -16.30
N VAL A 129 -14.02 12.11 -16.72
CA VAL A 129 -14.62 12.12 -18.06
C VAL A 129 -13.65 12.52 -19.20
N LEU A 130 -12.53 13.17 -18.88
CA LEU A 130 -11.49 13.52 -19.86
C LEU A 130 -10.43 12.42 -20.02
N VAL A 131 -10.42 11.47 -19.09
CA VAL A 131 -9.49 10.34 -19.10
C VAL A 131 -9.94 9.31 -20.14
N PRO A 132 -9.03 8.74 -20.96
CA PRO A 132 -9.34 7.69 -21.92
C PRO A 132 -10.06 6.50 -21.27
N ASN A 133 -10.92 5.83 -22.04
CA ASN A 133 -11.79 4.75 -21.55
C ASN A 133 -11.03 3.63 -20.80
N PHE A 134 -9.81 3.31 -21.23
CA PHE A 134 -8.95 2.31 -20.59
C PHE A 134 -8.65 2.64 -19.12
N PHE A 135 -8.11 3.83 -18.85
CA PHE A 135 -7.76 4.27 -17.50
C PHE A 135 -9.01 4.48 -16.63
N ARG A 136 -10.13 4.91 -17.23
CA ARG A 136 -11.42 5.02 -16.53
C ARG A 136 -11.95 3.66 -16.06
N ALA A 137 -11.77 2.61 -16.85
CA ALA A 137 -12.20 1.26 -16.49
C ALA A 137 -11.35 0.65 -15.37
N ILE A 138 -10.07 1.01 -15.29
CA ILE A 138 -9.14 0.50 -14.27
C ILE A 138 -9.23 1.28 -12.97
N ASN A 139 -9.54 2.58 -13.01
CA ASN A 139 -9.60 3.47 -11.85
C ASN A 139 -10.33 2.89 -10.61
N PRO A 140 -11.50 2.22 -10.72
CA PRO A 140 -12.19 1.65 -9.57
C PRO A 140 -11.46 0.48 -8.90
N TYR A 141 -10.54 -0.17 -9.60
CA TYR A 141 -9.79 -1.32 -9.08
C TYR A 141 -8.48 -0.91 -8.39
N LEU A 142 -8.25 0.40 -8.27
CA LEU A 142 -7.01 0.94 -7.72
C LEU A 142 -7.25 1.51 -6.31
N PRO A 143 -6.42 1.14 -5.32
CA PRO A 143 -6.57 1.63 -3.96
C PRO A 143 -6.33 3.15 -3.85
N MET A 144 -5.46 3.72 -4.70
CA MET A 144 -5.16 5.15 -4.68
C MET A 144 -6.41 6.02 -4.94
N THR A 145 -7.36 5.56 -5.77
CA THR A 145 -8.63 6.24 -6.03
C THR A 145 -9.43 6.49 -4.74
N TYR A 146 -9.54 5.45 -3.91
CA TYR A 146 -10.25 5.53 -2.63
C TYR A 146 -9.44 6.31 -1.59
N GLY A 147 -8.11 6.18 -1.62
CA GLY A 147 -7.16 6.95 -0.82
C GLY A 147 -7.32 8.46 -1.03
N ALA A 148 -7.25 8.90 -2.28
CA ALA A 148 -7.39 10.31 -2.63
C ALA A 148 -8.77 10.87 -2.28
N ALA A 149 -9.85 10.10 -2.52
CA ALA A 149 -11.19 10.55 -2.17
C ALA A 149 -11.40 10.70 -0.66
N ALA A 150 -10.95 9.74 0.14
CA ALA A 150 -11.01 9.83 1.61
C ALA A 150 -10.18 11.00 2.15
N LEU A 151 -8.97 11.22 1.61
CA LEU A 151 -8.13 12.34 2.02
C LEU A 151 -8.74 13.69 1.65
N ARG A 152 -9.39 13.81 0.48
CA ARG A 152 -10.19 15.01 0.15
C ARG A 152 -11.23 15.24 1.23
N GLN A 153 -12.00 14.23 1.61
CA GLN A 153 -13.00 14.40 2.66
C GLN A 153 -12.41 14.79 4.02
N LEU A 154 -11.28 14.20 4.42
CA LEU A 154 -10.62 14.51 5.70
C LEU A 154 -9.95 15.89 5.73
N VAL A 155 -9.54 16.41 4.57
CA VAL A 155 -8.84 17.69 4.44
C VAL A 155 -9.78 18.85 4.09
N SER A 156 -10.68 18.69 3.13
CA SER A 156 -11.61 19.72 2.66
C SER A 156 -13.05 19.54 3.12
N GLY A 157 -13.38 18.45 3.82
CA GLY A 157 -14.73 18.19 4.35
C GLY A 157 -15.73 17.62 3.33
N SER A 158 -15.39 17.60 2.04
CA SER A 158 -16.25 17.07 0.97
C SER A 158 -15.46 16.21 -0.01
N ALA A 159 -16.08 15.13 -0.49
CA ALA A 159 -15.55 14.27 -1.54
C ALA A 159 -16.69 13.63 -2.34
N SER A 160 -16.37 13.17 -3.55
CA SER A 160 -17.32 12.45 -4.42
C SER A 160 -17.66 11.06 -3.92
N ILE A 161 -16.74 10.42 -3.18
CA ILE A 161 -16.90 9.10 -2.58
C ILE A 161 -16.94 9.29 -1.06
N SER A 162 -17.88 8.62 -0.40
CA SER A 162 -17.99 8.66 1.06
C SER A 162 -16.77 8.05 1.75
N LEU A 163 -16.26 8.71 2.78
CA LEU A 163 -15.14 8.28 3.62
C LEU A 163 -15.31 6.85 4.12
N SER A 164 -16.51 6.47 4.58
CA SER A 164 -16.77 5.12 5.08
C SER A 164 -16.60 4.06 3.99
N PHE A 165 -17.04 4.36 2.77
CA PHE A 165 -16.88 3.46 1.63
C PHE A 165 -15.42 3.33 1.22
N SER A 166 -14.69 4.45 1.18
CA SER A 166 -13.25 4.45 0.90
C SER A 166 -12.47 3.65 1.96
N ILE A 167 -12.79 3.80 3.25
CA ILE A 167 -12.17 3.00 4.32
C ILE A 167 -12.44 1.51 4.09
N TRP A 168 -13.69 1.12 3.82
CA TRP A 168 -14.04 -0.27 3.54
C TRP A 168 -13.26 -0.84 2.35
N MET A 169 -13.13 -0.09 1.27
CA MET A 169 -12.35 -0.52 0.11
C MET A 169 -10.86 -0.70 0.43
N ILE A 170 -10.25 0.25 1.15
CA ILE A 170 -8.84 0.15 1.56
C ILE A 170 -8.62 -1.06 2.48
N VAL A 171 -9.53 -1.32 3.42
CA VAL A 171 -9.49 -2.52 4.28
C VAL A 171 -9.63 -3.78 3.42
N ALA A 172 -10.57 -3.81 2.48
CA ALA A 172 -10.78 -4.95 1.59
C ALA A 172 -9.53 -5.25 0.73
N PHE A 173 -8.88 -4.24 0.16
CA PHE A 173 -7.61 -4.40 -0.56
C PHE A 173 -6.50 -4.94 0.36
N THR A 174 -6.40 -4.42 1.58
CA THR A 174 -5.39 -4.84 2.57
C THR A 174 -5.57 -6.31 2.94
N VAL A 175 -6.78 -6.70 3.33
CA VAL A 175 -7.10 -8.08 3.72
C VAL A 175 -6.99 -9.02 2.54
N GLY A 176 -7.44 -8.61 1.33
CA GLY A 176 -7.32 -9.42 0.12
C GLY A 176 -5.86 -9.68 -0.27
N ALA A 177 -5.01 -8.65 -0.24
CA ALA A 177 -3.59 -8.79 -0.54
C ALA A 177 -2.87 -9.68 0.51
N LEU A 178 -3.18 -9.53 1.79
CA LEU A 178 -2.63 -10.37 2.85
C LEU A 178 -3.12 -11.82 2.76
N GLY A 179 -4.41 -12.03 2.50
CA GLY A 179 -4.98 -13.36 2.30
C GLY A 179 -4.30 -14.09 1.15
N LEU A 180 -4.13 -13.43 0.01
CA LEU A 180 -3.43 -14.00 -1.14
C LEU A 180 -1.93 -14.23 -0.87
N SER A 181 -1.30 -13.38 -0.07
CA SER A 181 0.09 -13.54 0.38
C SER A 181 0.26 -14.81 1.24
N ILE A 182 -0.69 -15.07 2.14
CA ILE A 182 -0.69 -16.29 2.96
C ILE A 182 -0.89 -17.54 2.09
N LEU A 183 -1.80 -17.49 1.11
CA LEU A 183 -2.06 -18.59 0.19
C LEU A 183 -0.85 -18.92 -0.70
N THR A 184 -0.21 -17.91 -1.27
CA THR A 184 0.95 -18.11 -2.16
C THR A 184 2.18 -18.65 -1.42
N ASN A 185 2.33 -18.34 -0.13
CA ASN A 185 3.39 -18.93 0.71
C ASN A 185 3.28 -20.47 0.82
N VAL A 186 2.09 -21.05 0.64
CA VAL A 186 1.88 -22.51 0.64
C VAL A 186 2.60 -23.19 -0.53
N HIS A 187 2.61 -22.55 -1.70
CA HIS A 187 3.22 -23.12 -2.91
C HIS A 187 4.75 -23.15 -2.80
N TRP A 188 5.33 -22.14 -2.16
CA TRP A 188 6.78 -22.04 -1.95
C TRP A 188 7.30 -23.08 -0.96
N LEU A 189 6.60 -23.29 0.16
CA LEU A 189 6.98 -24.30 1.16
C LEU A 189 6.96 -25.71 0.58
N ARG A 190 5.92 -26.05 -0.20
CA ARG A 190 5.85 -27.34 -0.89
C ARG A 190 6.99 -27.55 -1.89
N ALA A 191 7.43 -26.52 -2.61
CA ALA A 191 8.52 -26.64 -3.58
C ALA A 191 9.88 -26.87 -2.91
N VAL A 192 10.10 -26.31 -1.72
CA VAL A 192 11.34 -26.51 -0.93
C VAL A 192 11.36 -27.88 -0.26
N ASP A 193 10.22 -28.34 0.28
CA ASP A 193 10.08 -29.67 0.88
C ASP A 193 10.19 -30.82 -0.17
N LEU A 194 10.08 -30.49 -1.47
CA LEU A 194 10.26 -31.43 -2.58
C LEU A 194 11.70 -31.54 -3.08
N GLN A 195 12.65 -30.76 -2.54
CA GLN A 195 14.07 -31.06 -2.75
C GLN A 195 14.44 -32.14 -1.74
N PRO A 196 14.57 -33.42 -2.16
CA PRO A 196 15.03 -34.44 -1.25
C PRO A 196 16.43 -34.05 -0.80
N SER A 197 16.76 -34.43 0.44
CA SER A 197 18.10 -34.42 1.03
C SER A 197 19.08 -35.28 0.21
N GLU A 198 19.36 -34.93 -1.04
CA GLU A 198 20.35 -35.54 -1.93
C GLU A 198 21.55 -34.60 -2.08
N ALA A 199 22.21 -34.35 -0.96
CA ALA A 199 23.60 -33.88 -0.82
C ALA A 199 23.78 -33.63 0.68
N THR A 200 24.45 -34.41 1.52
CA THR A 200 25.61 -35.33 1.45
C THR A 200 25.73 -35.80 2.93
N ALA A 201 25.65 -37.07 3.36
CA ALA A 201 26.44 -38.26 3.02
C ALA A 201 27.89 -37.96 2.63
#